data_AF-A0A950W1Z2-F1
#
_entry.id   AF-A0A950W1Z2-F1
#
_cell.length_a   1.000
_cell.length_b   1.000
_cell.length_c   1.000
_cell.angle_alpha   90.00
_cell.angle_beta   90.00
_cell.angle_gamma   90.00
#
_symmetry.space_group_name_H-M   'P 1'
#
loop_
_entity.id
_entity.type
_entity.pdbx_description
1 polymer ?
#
loop_
_entity_poly.entity_id
_entity_poly.type
_entity_poly.pdbx_seq_one_letter_code
_entity_poly.pdbx_strand_id
1 'polypeptide(L)'
;MIYPQFCDGPRRARRLIGLAALVCAFFWVAPASAAVITPVASCQSLATLDLSGNDAEVLTAQVTQLEQHSYCDVTGIISPQTHFDVVLPTATWQGDYLQQGCGGFCGLNAGSQSVNLVDPSRTSLNQASWAPLLNGELVVGADDQGHRAATNSDALW
;
A
#
# COMPACT_ATOMS: atom_id res chain seq x y z
N MET A 1 11.12 -19.02 13.82
CA MET A 1 10.73 -20.45 13.69
C MET A 1 10.06 -20.86 14.99
N ILE A 2 8.75 -20.62 15.10
CA ILE A 2 7.96 -20.94 16.30
C ILE A 2 7.20 -22.24 15.98
N TYR A 3 7.53 -23.29 16.72
CA TYR A 3 6.86 -24.59 16.66
C TYR A 3 5.42 -24.46 17.18
N PRO A 4 4.40 -25.04 16.51
CA PRO A 4 3.07 -25.13 17.10
C PRO A 4 3.08 -26.17 18.22
N GLN A 5 2.50 -25.76 19.35
CA GLN A 5 2.32 -26.57 20.55
C GLN A 5 1.30 -27.67 20.27
N PHE A 6 1.70 -28.93 20.46
CA PHE A 6 0.80 -30.08 20.50
C PHE A 6 0.04 -30.08 21.82
N CYS A 7 -1.28 -29.94 21.80
CA CYS A 7 -2.13 -30.23 22.95
C CYS A 7 -2.30 -31.74 23.10
N ASP A 8 -1.65 -32.32 24.11
CA ASP A 8 -1.79 -33.73 24.50
C ASP A 8 -3.00 -33.86 25.45
N GLY A 9 -4.09 -34.48 24.97
CA GLY A 9 -5.31 -34.73 25.73
C GLY A 9 -5.47 -36.21 26.08
N PRO A 10 -5.99 -36.56 27.27
CA PRO A 10 -6.00 -37.94 27.77
C PRO A 10 -6.92 -38.85 26.96
N ARG A 11 -6.40 -40.02 26.60
CA ARG A 11 -7.11 -41.06 25.83
C ARG A 11 -8.06 -41.86 26.72
N ARG A 12 -9.27 -42.10 26.16
CA ARG A 12 -10.17 -43.28 26.27
C ARG A 12 -11.52 -43.02 26.92
N ALA A 13 -12.56 -42.94 26.08
CA ALA A 13 -13.71 -43.83 26.20
C ALA A 13 -14.43 -43.94 24.85
N ARG A 14 -14.69 -45.18 24.46
CA ARG A 14 -15.29 -45.64 23.22
C ARG A 14 -16.81 -45.60 23.40
N ARG A 15 -17.58 -44.91 22.55
CA ARG A 15 -18.96 -45.29 22.14
C ARG A 15 -19.62 -44.29 21.17
N LEU A 16 -20.15 -44.89 20.11
CA LEU A 16 -21.27 -44.50 19.25
C LEU A 16 -20.99 -43.48 18.13
N ILE A 17 -20.85 -44.07 16.94
CA ILE A 17 -21.06 -43.50 15.61
C ILE A 17 -22.45 -42.85 15.61
N GLY A 18 -22.49 -41.52 15.66
CA GLY A 18 -23.68 -40.71 15.40
C GLY A 18 -23.51 -39.95 14.09
N LEU A 19 -24.37 -40.25 13.11
CA LEU A 19 -24.49 -39.52 11.86
C LEU A 19 -24.80 -38.04 12.14
N ALA A 20 -23.82 -37.16 12.00
CA ALA A 20 -24.00 -35.72 11.81
C ALA A 20 -22.78 -35.12 11.11
N ALA A 21 -22.33 -35.76 10.02
CA ALA A 21 -21.24 -35.29 9.18
C ALA A 21 -21.78 -34.97 7.79
N LEU A 22 -22.57 -33.90 7.67
CA LEU A 22 -22.83 -33.26 6.39
C LEU A 22 -23.38 -31.85 6.68
N VAL A 23 -23.00 -30.88 5.85
CA VAL A 23 -23.39 -29.46 5.92
C VAL A 23 -22.48 -28.58 6.81
N CYS A 24 -21.17 -28.66 6.58
CA CYS A 24 -20.28 -27.49 6.63
C CYS A 24 -19.31 -27.55 5.45
N ALA A 25 -19.84 -27.84 4.25
CA ALA A 25 -19.17 -27.43 3.02
C ALA A 25 -19.44 -25.93 2.86
N PHE A 26 -18.81 -25.11 3.70
CA PHE A 26 -18.62 -23.71 3.39
C PHE A 26 -17.83 -23.71 2.07
N PHE A 27 -18.51 -23.34 0.99
CA PHE A 27 -17.88 -23.02 -0.28
C PHE A 27 -16.92 -21.87 -0.01
N TRP A 28 -15.68 -22.19 0.33
CA TRP A 28 -14.58 -21.24 0.28
C TRP A 28 -14.32 -20.99 -1.20
N VAL A 29 -15.15 -20.14 -1.79
CA VAL A 29 -14.85 -19.58 -3.11
C VAL A 29 -13.59 -18.76 -2.91
N ALA A 30 -12.48 -19.22 -3.47
CA ALA A 30 -11.28 -18.41 -3.50
C ALA A 30 -11.63 -17.09 -4.21
N PRO A 31 -11.25 -15.92 -3.65
CA PRO A 31 -11.47 -14.67 -4.35
C PRO A 31 -10.78 -14.76 -5.72
N ALA A 32 -11.53 -14.40 -6.77
CA ALA A 32 -10.94 -14.31 -8.10
C ALA A 32 -9.89 -13.19 -8.10
N SER A 33 -8.71 -13.46 -8.66
CA SER A 33 -7.70 -12.43 -8.89
C SER A 33 -8.28 -11.34 -9.79
N ALA A 34 -8.11 -10.08 -9.41
CA ALA A 34 -8.58 -8.97 -10.24
C ALA A 34 -7.76 -8.89 -11.53
N ALA A 35 -8.40 -8.46 -12.61
CA ALA A 35 -7.75 -8.33 -13.90
C ALA A 35 -6.83 -7.09 -13.89
N VAL A 36 -5.70 -7.21 -14.58
CA VAL A 36 -4.80 -6.07 -14.80
C VAL A 36 -5.47 -5.02 -15.68
N ILE A 37 -5.39 -3.76 -15.26
CA ILE A 37 -5.87 -2.59 -15.99
C ILE A 37 -4.68 -1.88 -16.63
N THR A 38 -4.69 -1.77 -17.96
CA THR A 38 -3.59 -1.14 -18.72
C THR A 38 -3.62 0.38 -18.62
N PRO A 39 -2.46 1.06 -18.53
CA PRO A 39 -2.41 2.52 -18.56
C PRO A 39 -3.06 3.11 -19.82
N VAL A 40 -3.87 4.16 -19.63
CA VAL A 40 -4.52 4.90 -20.73
C VAL A 40 -3.70 6.08 -21.25
N ALA A 41 -2.60 6.39 -20.57
CA ALA A 41 -1.71 7.51 -20.86
C ALA A 41 -0.26 7.09 -20.63
N SER A 42 0.69 7.74 -21.30
CA SER A 42 2.10 7.54 -21.01
C SER A 42 2.48 8.24 -19.72
N CYS A 43 3.49 7.73 -19.02
CA CYS A 43 3.96 8.36 -17.78
C CYS A 43 4.35 9.84 -18.01
N GLN A 44 5.08 10.12 -19.08
CA GLN A 44 5.53 11.46 -19.43
C GLN A 44 4.36 12.42 -19.70
N SER A 45 3.22 11.93 -20.18
CA SER A 45 2.06 12.79 -20.42
C SER A 45 1.39 13.30 -19.14
N LEU A 46 1.64 12.65 -17.99
CA LEU A 46 1.12 13.11 -16.71
C LEU A 46 1.78 14.41 -16.24
N ALA A 47 2.99 14.72 -16.71
CA ALA A 47 3.67 15.98 -16.41
C ALA A 47 2.92 17.23 -16.91
N THR A 48 1.96 17.05 -17.82
CA THR A 48 1.12 18.14 -18.36
C THR A 48 -0.35 18.02 -17.94
N LEU A 49 -0.65 17.21 -16.94
CA LEU A 49 -2.02 17.05 -16.44
C LEU A 49 -2.49 18.35 -15.78
N ASP A 50 -3.62 18.89 -16.23
CA ASP A 50 -4.23 20.06 -15.62
C ASP A 50 -4.95 19.66 -14.33
N LEU A 51 -4.35 20.04 -13.20
CA LEU A 51 -4.91 19.86 -11.86
C LEU A 51 -5.31 21.18 -11.20
N SER A 52 -5.38 22.28 -11.96
CA SER A 52 -5.65 23.62 -11.42
C SER A 52 -6.98 23.73 -10.65
N GLY A 53 -7.99 22.92 -11.00
CA GLY A 53 -9.25 22.83 -10.27
C GLY A 53 -9.14 22.24 -8.86
N ASN A 54 -7.98 21.71 -8.47
CA ASN A 54 -7.69 21.12 -7.16
C ASN A 54 -6.58 21.90 -6.42
N ASP A 55 -6.25 23.11 -6.88
CA ASP A 55 -5.13 23.92 -6.39
C ASP A 55 -3.78 23.15 -6.40
N ALA A 56 -3.62 22.24 -7.37
CA ALA A 56 -2.48 21.34 -7.46
C ALA A 56 -1.76 21.44 -8.80
N GLU A 57 -0.48 21.06 -8.79
CA GLU A 57 0.39 21.02 -9.96
C GLU A 57 1.26 19.75 -9.93
N VAL A 58 1.43 19.12 -11.09
CA VAL A 58 2.42 18.04 -11.27
C VAL A 58 3.78 18.66 -11.53
N LEU A 59 4.77 18.30 -10.73
CA LEU A 59 6.15 18.78 -10.86
C LEU A 59 6.98 17.86 -11.75
N THR A 60 6.85 16.54 -11.58
CA THR A 60 7.54 15.55 -12.40
C THR A 60 6.66 14.33 -12.66
N ALA A 61 6.89 13.65 -13.79
CA ALA A 61 6.34 12.32 -14.05
C ALA A 61 7.37 11.50 -14.83
N GLN A 62 7.92 10.46 -14.22
CA GLN A 62 9.01 9.67 -14.82
C GLN A 62 8.85 8.18 -14.53
N VAL A 63 9.24 7.35 -15.49
CA VAL A 63 9.27 5.89 -15.26
C VAL A 63 10.50 5.57 -14.41
N THR A 64 10.28 4.90 -13.28
CA THR A 64 11.34 4.44 -12.38
C THR A 64 11.12 2.97 -12.01
N GLN A 65 12.18 2.32 -11.52
CA GLN A 65 12.08 0.99 -10.90
C GLN A 65 12.07 1.17 -9.38
N LEU A 66 11.05 0.63 -8.72
CA LEU A 66 11.00 0.53 -7.26
C LEU A 66 10.82 -0.94 -6.91
N GLU A 67 11.72 -1.46 -6.09
CA GLU A 67 11.81 -2.90 -5.81
C GLU A 67 11.97 -3.72 -7.11
N GLN A 68 10.96 -4.51 -7.49
CA GLN A 68 10.96 -5.37 -8.67
C GLN A 68 9.98 -4.91 -9.77
N HIS A 69 9.34 -3.75 -9.58
CA HIS A 69 8.27 -3.29 -10.46
C HIS A 69 8.58 -1.91 -11.04
N SER A 70 8.08 -1.69 -12.25
CA SER A 70 8.17 -0.40 -12.93
C SER A 70 6.96 0.45 -12.59
N TYR A 71 7.23 1.69 -12.19
CA TYR A 71 6.21 2.67 -11.84
C TYR A 71 6.39 3.93 -12.66
N CYS A 72 5.29 4.61 -12.94
CA CYS A 72 5.31 6.04 -13.18
C CYS A 72 5.32 6.75 -11.83
N ASP A 73 6.46 7.32 -11.46
CA ASP A 73 6.63 8.16 -10.29
C ASP A 73 6.25 9.59 -10.64
N VAL A 74 5.20 10.09 -9.99
CA VAL A 74 4.61 11.41 -10.19
C VAL A 74 4.76 12.19 -8.91
N THR A 75 5.50 13.31 -8.97
CA THR A 75 5.62 14.24 -7.85
C THR A 75 4.82 15.50 -8.15
N GLY A 76 4.29 16.13 -7.12
CA GLY A 76 3.54 17.36 -7.28
C GLY A 76 3.40 18.16 -6.00
N ILE A 77 2.65 19.23 -6.09
CA ILE A 77 2.33 20.12 -4.98
C ILE A 77 0.84 20.46 -4.99
N ILE A 78 0.23 20.47 -3.81
CA ILE A 78 -1.09 21.02 -3.53
C ILE A 78 -0.87 22.28 -2.70
N SER A 79 -1.48 23.38 -3.14
CA SER A 79 -1.32 24.68 -2.50
C SER A 79 -1.72 24.64 -1.02
N PRO A 80 -1.02 25.40 -0.14
CA PRO A 80 0.09 26.29 -0.47
C PRO A 80 1.47 25.60 -0.52
N GLN A 81 1.66 24.45 0.13
CA GLN A 81 2.99 23.86 0.32
C GLN A 81 3.01 22.35 0.55
N THR A 82 1.91 21.65 0.28
CA THR A 82 1.82 20.20 0.50
C THR A 82 2.38 19.47 -0.70
N HIS A 83 3.54 18.84 -0.56
CA HIS A 83 4.13 18.05 -1.65
C HIS A 83 3.61 16.63 -1.59
N PHE A 84 3.37 16.02 -2.75
CA PHE A 84 2.90 14.65 -2.84
C PHE A 84 3.75 13.85 -3.83
N ASP A 85 3.82 12.55 -3.57
CA ASP A 85 4.40 11.54 -4.44
C ASP A 85 3.33 10.47 -4.70
N VAL A 86 3.15 10.07 -5.97
CA VAL A 86 2.25 8.99 -6.37
C VAL A 86 2.98 8.08 -7.34
N VAL A 87 3.03 6.79 -7.02
CA VAL A 87 3.60 5.76 -7.90
C VAL A 87 2.47 4.94 -8.52
N LEU A 88 2.43 4.92 -9.85
CA LEU A 88 1.44 4.19 -10.64
C LEU A 88 2.11 2.99 -11.32
N PRO A 89 1.72 1.74 -11.02
CA PRO A 89 2.31 0.58 -11.69
C PRO A 89 2.05 0.62 -13.19
N THR A 90 3.08 0.34 -14.00
CA THR A 90 2.93 0.42 -15.47
C THR A 90 2.35 -0.85 -16.08
N ALA A 91 2.26 -1.95 -15.32
CA ALA A 91 1.90 -3.27 -15.86
C ALA A 91 1.06 -4.16 -14.94
N THR A 92 0.92 -3.83 -13.66
CA THR A 92 0.39 -4.73 -12.62
C THR A 92 -0.84 -4.19 -11.90
N TRP A 93 -1.26 -2.96 -12.22
CA TRP A 93 -2.37 -2.30 -11.52
C TRP A 93 -3.68 -3.07 -11.68
N GLN A 94 -4.39 -3.32 -10.58
CA GLN A 94 -5.65 -4.07 -10.54
C GLN A 94 -6.88 -3.24 -10.17
N GLY A 95 -6.74 -1.91 -10.07
CA GLY A 95 -7.85 -0.99 -9.79
C GLY A 95 -7.83 -0.34 -8.41
N ASP A 96 -6.93 -0.78 -7.53
CA ASP A 96 -6.86 -0.29 -6.16
C ASP A 96 -5.86 0.87 -5.99
N TYR A 97 -6.16 1.72 -5.00
CA TYR A 97 -5.32 2.83 -4.56
C TYR A 97 -5.09 2.76 -3.05
N LEU A 98 -3.86 3.07 -2.62
CA LEU A 98 -3.45 3.15 -1.22
C LEU A 98 -2.85 4.53 -0.94
N GLN A 99 -3.44 5.30 -0.01
CA GLN A 99 -2.78 6.48 0.56
C GLN A 99 -2.00 6.06 1.81
N GLN A 100 -0.69 6.29 1.80
CA GLN A 100 0.16 6.06 2.94
C GLN A 100 0.02 7.21 3.94
N GLY A 101 -0.14 6.85 5.21
CA GLY A 101 -0.02 7.80 6.30
C GLY A 101 1.44 8.00 6.70
N CYS A 102 1.69 9.10 7.40
CA CYS A 102 2.91 9.30 8.16
C CYS A 102 2.66 8.95 9.64
N GLY A 103 3.66 9.17 10.49
CA GLY A 103 3.35 9.39 11.90
C GLY A 103 4.48 9.99 12.70
N GLY A 104 4.24 10.15 14.00
CA GLY A 104 4.88 11.22 14.77
C GLY A 104 4.21 12.56 14.40
N PHE A 105 5.02 13.59 14.21
CA PHE A 105 4.59 14.92 13.76
C PHE A 105 4.66 15.13 12.25
N CYS A 106 5.01 14.09 11.48
CA CYS A 106 5.05 14.13 10.01
C CYS A 106 6.02 15.19 9.46
N GLY A 107 6.05 15.38 8.14
CA GLY A 107 6.93 16.34 7.48
C GLY A 107 8.40 15.93 7.33
N LEU A 108 8.80 14.69 7.63
CA LEU A 108 10.23 14.30 7.58
C LEU A 108 10.90 14.55 6.20
N ASN A 109 11.92 15.41 6.19
CA ASN A 109 12.70 15.89 5.04
C ASN A 109 13.47 14.80 4.27
N ALA A 110 13.84 13.71 4.94
CA ALA A 110 14.65 12.65 4.37
C ALA A 110 13.73 11.54 3.82
N GLY A 111 13.24 11.68 2.58
CA GLY A 111 12.58 10.60 1.83
C GLY A 111 11.49 9.86 2.64
N SER A 112 10.78 10.58 3.50
CA SER A 112 9.91 9.98 4.51
C SER A 112 8.43 10.22 4.25
N GLN A 113 8.11 10.95 3.19
CA GLN A 113 6.79 10.91 2.55
C GLN A 113 6.89 10.53 1.07
N SER A 114 8.07 10.07 0.62
CA SER A 114 8.14 9.29 -0.61
C SER A 114 7.56 7.92 -0.34
N VAL A 115 6.73 7.46 -1.27
CA VAL A 115 6.05 6.17 -1.20
C VAL A 115 7.02 5.07 -0.77
N ASN A 116 6.72 4.40 0.34
CA ASN A 116 7.47 3.25 0.83
C ASN A 116 6.73 1.95 0.54
N LEU A 117 7.19 1.19 -0.45
CA LEU A 117 6.54 -0.06 -0.87
C LEU A 117 6.86 -1.26 0.04
N VAL A 118 7.88 -1.13 0.90
CA VAL A 118 8.34 -2.22 1.78
C VAL A 118 7.75 -2.10 3.18
N ASP A 119 7.60 -0.87 3.68
CA ASP A 119 6.97 -0.55 4.96
C ASP A 119 6.05 0.68 4.82
N PRO A 120 4.81 0.49 4.34
CA PRO A 120 3.86 1.57 4.04
C PRO A 120 3.31 2.25 5.30
N SER A 121 3.49 1.64 6.47
CA SER A 121 3.03 2.17 7.75
C SER A 121 4.22 2.28 8.71
N ARG A 122 5.04 3.32 8.54
CA ARG A 122 6.22 3.55 9.39
C ARG A 122 5.91 3.63 10.90
N THR A 123 4.63 3.60 11.32
CA THR A 123 4.19 3.73 12.71
C THR A 123 3.43 2.55 13.30
N SER A 124 3.08 1.52 12.53
CA SER A 124 2.41 0.34 13.08
C SER A 124 3.32 -0.88 12.97
N LEU A 125 3.99 -1.20 14.07
CA LEU A 125 4.86 -2.39 14.24
C LEU A 125 4.12 -3.74 14.03
N ASN A 126 2.85 -3.72 13.64
CA ASN A 126 1.95 -4.89 13.60
C ASN A 126 1.26 -5.09 12.24
N GLN A 127 1.70 -4.46 11.15
CA GLN A 127 1.14 -4.78 9.83
C GLN A 127 1.88 -5.98 9.23
N ALA A 128 1.13 -7.07 9.01
CA ALA A 128 1.63 -8.18 8.21
C ALA A 128 1.88 -7.70 6.78
N SER A 129 2.82 -8.36 6.10
CA SER A 129 3.04 -8.15 4.67
C SER A 129 1.72 -8.23 3.90
N TRP A 130 1.41 -7.19 3.14
CA TRP A 130 0.23 -7.15 2.31
C TRP A 130 0.61 -7.42 0.85
N ALA A 131 0.18 -8.58 0.33
CA ALA A 131 0.63 -9.09 -0.96
C ALA A 131 0.41 -8.12 -2.14
N PRO A 132 -0.75 -7.47 -2.31
CA PRO A 132 -0.97 -6.51 -3.41
C PRO A 132 0.04 -5.36 -3.43
N LEU A 133 0.44 -4.83 -2.27
CA LEU A 133 1.46 -3.79 -2.21
C LEU A 133 2.83 -4.31 -2.65
N LEU A 134 3.23 -5.47 -2.12
CA LEU A 134 4.51 -6.09 -2.44
C LEU A 134 4.59 -6.56 -3.90
N ASN A 135 3.45 -6.92 -4.50
CA ASN A 135 3.32 -7.30 -5.90
C ASN A 135 3.19 -6.09 -6.84
N GLY A 136 3.22 -4.86 -6.32
CA GLY A 136 3.06 -3.65 -7.11
C GLY A 136 1.71 -3.54 -7.82
N GLU A 137 0.64 -4.05 -7.21
CA GLU A 137 -0.69 -4.13 -7.83
C GLU A 137 -1.54 -2.87 -7.60
N LEU A 138 -0.99 -1.91 -6.86
CA LEU A 138 -1.68 -0.73 -6.34
C LEU A 138 -1.07 0.55 -6.89
N VAL A 139 -1.90 1.55 -7.15
CA VAL A 139 -1.41 2.92 -7.10
C VAL A 139 -1.18 3.29 -5.65
N VAL A 140 -0.03 3.86 -5.33
CA VAL A 140 0.31 4.24 -3.96
C VAL A 140 0.68 5.71 -3.92
N GLY A 141 0.07 6.46 -3.00
CA GLY A 141 0.35 7.88 -2.79
C GLY A 141 0.83 8.18 -1.38
N ALA A 142 1.54 9.29 -1.22
CA ALA A 142 1.94 9.85 0.06
C ALA A 142 2.10 11.38 -0.09
N ASP A 143 2.00 12.13 1.00
CA ASP A 143 2.17 13.59 1.00
C ASP A 143 2.92 14.09 2.23
N ASP A 144 3.46 15.31 2.15
CA ASP A 144 4.27 15.91 3.19
C ASP A 144 3.50 16.47 4.39
N GLN A 145 2.17 16.38 4.38
CA GLN A 145 1.24 17.02 5.32
C GLN A 145 1.47 18.53 5.48
N GLY A 146 2.03 19.16 4.46
CA GLY A 146 2.15 20.61 4.38
C GLY A 146 3.28 21.20 5.22
N HIS A 147 4.25 20.42 5.67
CA HIS A 147 5.47 20.96 6.27
C HIS A 147 6.66 20.00 6.14
N ARG A 148 7.84 20.51 6.48
CA ARG A 148 9.11 19.82 6.26
C ARG A 148 10.05 19.98 7.47
N ALA A 149 10.34 18.87 8.12
CA ALA A 149 10.97 18.69 9.42
C ALA A 149 12.20 17.79 9.32
N ALA A 150 13.25 18.03 10.12
CA ALA A 150 14.43 17.17 10.11
C ALA A 150 14.16 15.83 10.82
N THR A 151 13.25 15.82 11.79
CA THR A 151 12.80 14.61 12.50
C THR A 151 11.27 14.58 12.59
N ASN A 152 10.65 13.41 12.73
CA ASN A 152 9.19 13.31 12.96
C ASN A 152 8.78 13.68 14.39
N SER A 153 9.62 14.41 15.10
CA SER A 153 9.44 14.78 16.50
C SER A 153 9.80 16.24 16.79
N ASP A 154 10.26 17.00 15.79
CA ASP A 154 10.77 18.35 16.02
C ASP A 154 9.66 19.40 16.24
N ALA A 155 8.39 19.09 15.96
CA ALA A 155 7.23 19.97 16.22
C ALA A 155 7.39 21.41 15.67
N LEU A 156 8.26 21.56 14.66
CA LEU A 156 8.49 22.82 13.97
C LEU A 156 7.62 22.83 12.71
N TRP A 157 6.63 23.71 12.72
CA TRP A 157 5.68 23.97 11.63
C TRP A 157 5.56 25.46 11.37
#